data_AF-A0AAN7C755-F1
#
_entry.id   AF-A0AAN7C755-F1
#
_cell.length_a   1.000
_cell.length_b   1.000
_cell.length_c   1.000
_cell.angle_alpha   90.00
_cell.angle_beta   90.00
_cell.angle_gamma   90.00
#
_symmetry.space_group_name_H-M   'P 1'
#
loop_
_entity.id
_entity.type
_entity.pdbx_description
1 polymer ?
#
loop_
_entity_poly.entity_id
_entity_poly.type
_entity_poly.pdbx_seq_one_letter_code
_entity_poly.pdbx_strand_id
1 'polypeptide(L)'
;MTLASLIPLLMSLPSLAAANPSLKPWEISRLSTFSPSGRPGSSPWAVVNITISDPNDASVSPAICAAQWNFSSEEPYGMVNACSEVDGGQWTFVMLEADGADGVTPSPTTNFRVRFALEKMDETWVGDAAFVIGENMSGLCSASGLCSFGLKEELAPFAVRQVRVR
;
A
#
# COMPACT_ATOMS: atom_id res chain seq x y z
N MET A 1 60.81 -31.75 -41.38
CA MET A 1 60.54 -30.42 -40.83
C MET A 1 59.05 -30.16 -40.94
N THR A 2 58.43 -30.03 -39.78
CA THR A 2 57.02 -29.78 -39.47
C THR A 2 56.62 -28.34 -39.77
N LEU A 3 55.34 -28.10 -40.07
CA LEU A 3 54.44 -27.30 -39.21
C LEU A 3 53.05 -27.18 -39.87
N ALA A 4 52.07 -27.87 -39.28
CA ALA A 4 50.65 -27.72 -39.58
C ALA A 4 50.07 -26.56 -38.75
N SER A 5 49.39 -25.63 -39.41
CA SER A 5 48.74 -24.46 -38.81
C SER A 5 47.29 -24.78 -38.46
N LEU A 6 46.91 -24.65 -37.19
CA LEU A 6 45.55 -24.82 -36.67
C LEU A 6 44.90 -23.45 -36.48
N ILE A 7 43.75 -23.22 -37.13
CA ILE A 7 42.92 -22.03 -36.99
C ILE A 7 41.81 -22.32 -35.97
N PRO A 8 41.68 -21.57 -34.86
CA PRO A 8 40.59 -21.76 -33.91
C PRO A 8 39.31 -21.05 -34.40
N LEU A 9 38.20 -21.79 -34.50
CA LEU A 9 36.85 -21.21 -34.60
C LEU A 9 36.42 -20.73 -33.22
N LEU A 10 36.34 -19.41 -33.03
CA LEU A 10 35.68 -18.78 -31.89
C LEU A 10 34.16 -18.77 -32.14
N MET A 11 33.41 -19.63 -31.45
CA MET A 11 31.95 -19.53 -31.39
C MET A 11 31.54 -18.45 -30.40
N SER A 12 30.97 -17.34 -30.89
CA SER A 12 30.33 -16.33 -30.05
C SER A 12 28.92 -16.79 -29.64
N LEU A 13 28.72 -17.08 -28.36
CA LEU A 13 27.39 -17.31 -27.80
C LEU A 13 26.62 -15.97 -27.76
N PRO A 14 25.36 -15.92 -28.21
CA PRO A 14 24.51 -14.76 -27.98
C PRO A 14 24.22 -14.67 -26.48
N SER A 15 24.61 -13.55 -25.87
CA SER A 15 24.23 -13.23 -24.50
C SER A 15 22.71 -13.01 -24.48
N LEU A 16 21.95 -13.96 -23.93
CA LEU A 16 20.57 -13.70 -23.54
C LEU A 16 20.62 -12.67 -22.41
N ALA A 17 20.47 -11.39 -22.76
CA ALA A 17 20.06 -10.39 -21.80
C ALA A 17 18.67 -10.80 -21.31
N ALA A 18 18.60 -11.38 -20.11
CA ALA A 18 17.34 -11.58 -19.42
C ALA A 18 16.66 -10.21 -19.32
N ALA A 19 15.51 -10.05 -19.98
CA ALA A 19 14.68 -8.88 -19.79
C ALA A 19 14.29 -8.85 -18.30
N ASN A 20 14.81 -7.90 -17.54
CA ASN A 20 14.31 -7.64 -16.19
C ASN A 20 12.86 -7.20 -16.34
N PRO A 21 11.85 -7.99 -15.94
CA PRO A 21 10.50 -7.47 -15.91
C PRO A 21 10.51 -6.31 -14.91
N SER A 22 10.20 -5.10 -15.39
CA SER A 22 10.06 -3.95 -14.52
C SER A 22 9.04 -4.29 -13.43
N LEU A 23 9.48 -4.24 -12.16
CA LEU A 23 8.62 -4.47 -11.01
C LEU A 23 7.36 -3.62 -11.13
N LYS A 24 6.20 -4.26 -11.14
CA LYS A 24 4.91 -3.57 -11.22
C LYS A 24 4.58 -2.97 -9.86
N PRO A 25 4.05 -1.73 -9.79
CA PRO A 25 3.54 -1.16 -8.54
C PRO A 25 2.49 -2.08 -7.89
N TRP A 26 2.40 -2.09 -6.57
CA TRP A 26 1.27 -2.70 -5.89
C TRP A 26 -0.02 -1.92 -6.17
N GLU A 27 -1.16 -2.59 -6.02
CA GLU A 27 -2.45 -2.06 -6.43
C GLU A 27 -3.42 -2.01 -5.25
N ILE A 28 -3.92 -0.83 -4.92
CA ILE A 28 -5.02 -0.67 -3.98
C ILE A 28 -6.32 -0.62 -4.76
N SER A 29 -7.12 -1.68 -4.66
CA SER A 29 -8.40 -1.77 -5.36
C SER A 29 -9.53 -1.11 -4.59
N ARG A 30 -9.41 -1.01 -3.27
CA ARG A 30 -10.40 -0.38 -2.39
C ARG A 30 -9.71 0.27 -1.22
N LEU A 31 -10.19 1.45 -0.84
CA LEU A 31 -9.91 2.07 0.44
C LEU A 31 -11.17 2.79 0.90
N SER A 32 -11.54 2.59 2.17
CA SER A 32 -12.60 3.35 2.83
C SER A 32 -12.19 3.76 4.24
N THR A 33 -12.68 4.91 4.65
CA THR A 33 -12.50 5.46 5.99
C THR A 33 -13.82 5.91 6.57
N PHE A 34 -13.92 5.83 7.89
CA PHE A 34 -15.08 6.26 8.64
C PHE A 34 -14.64 6.95 9.92
N SER A 35 -15.22 8.11 10.22
CA SER A 35 -15.14 8.73 11.54
C SER A 35 -16.54 8.99 12.09
N PRO A 36 -16.80 8.62 13.35
CA PRO A 36 -18.08 8.89 13.98
C PRO A 36 -18.25 10.37 14.31
N SER A 37 -19.46 10.76 14.73
CA SER A 37 -19.76 12.14 15.13
C SER A 37 -19.20 12.54 16.50
N GLY A 38 -18.74 11.59 17.31
CA GLY A 38 -18.29 11.84 18.70
C GLY A 38 -19.43 12.22 19.66
N ARG A 39 -20.69 12.15 19.24
CA ARG A 39 -21.85 12.49 20.10
C ARG A 39 -22.20 11.32 21.02
N PRO A 40 -22.75 11.56 22.23
CA PRO A 40 -23.24 10.49 23.09
C PRO A 40 -24.23 9.58 22.35
N GLY A 41 -24.03 8.26 22.46
CA GLY A 41 -24.85 7.26 21.77
C GLY A 41 -24.42 6.93 20.33
N SER A 42 -23.39 7.60 19.79
CA SER A 42 -22.75 7.18 18.53
C SER A 42 -21.68 6.11 18.78
N SER A 43 -21.29 5.38 17.71
CA SER A 43 -20.12 4.50 17.77
C SER A 43 -18.87 5.32 18.14
N PRO A 44 -18.02 4.88 19.07
CA PRO A 44 -16.77 5.58 19.38
C PRO A 44 -15.66 5.30 18.35
N TRP A 45 -15.90 4.39 17.40
CA TRP A 45 -14.85 3.81 16.58
C TRP A 45 -14.67 4.52 15.25
N ALA A 46 -13.45 4.96 14.99
CA ALA A 46 -12.98 5.30 13.65
C ALA A 46 -12.37 4.05 12.98
N VAL A 47 -12.46 3.98 11.66
CA VAL A 47 -12.05 2.79 10.89
C VAL A 47 -11.35 3.20 9.60
N VAL A 48 -10.33 2.43 9.21
CA VAL A 48 -9.79 2.38 7.86
C VAL A 48 -9.82 0.94 7.36
N ASN A 49 -10.24 0.73 6.11
CA ASN A 49 -10.20 -0.55 5.43
C ASN A 49 -9.56 -0.38 4.07
N ILE A 50 -8.58 -1.21 3.74
CA ILE A 50 -7.83 -1.17 2.49
C ILE A 50 -7.72 -2.57 1.92
N THR A 51 -7.87 -2.71 0.60
CA THR A 51 -7.59 -3.95 -0.12
C THR A 51 -6.42 -3.72 -1.06
N ILE A 52 -5.32 -4.43 -0.84
CA ILE A 52 -4.07 -4.30 -1.58
C ILE A 52 -3.66 -5.63 -2.22
N SER A 53 -3.10 -5.58 -3.43
CA SER A 53 -2.61 -6.76 -4.15
C SER A 53 -1.21 -6.53 -4.73
N ASP A 54 -0.44 -7.62 -4.84
CA ASP A 54 0.84 -7.65 -5.55
C ASP A 54 0.66 -8.22 -6.97
N PRO A 55 0.66 -7.39 -8.03
CA PRO A 55 0.52 -7.87 -9.40
C PRO A 55 1.78 -8.59 -9.92
N ASN A 56 2.86 -8.64 -9.14
CA ASN A 56 4.04 -9.43 -9.44
C ASN A 56 3.88 -10.91 -9.03
N ASP A 57 2.82 -11.23 -8.26
CA ASP A 57 2.43 -12.61 -7.95
C ASP A 57 0.92 -12.81 -8.12
N ALA A 58 0.51 -13.12 -9.35
CA ALA A 58 -0.89 -13.30 -9.71
C ALA A 58 -1.58 -14.51 -9.04
N SER A 59 -0.83 -15.37 -8.35
CA SER A 59 -1.40 -16.52 -7.63
C SER A 59 -1.94 -16.16 -6.24
N VAL A 60 -1.59 -14.96 -5.75
CA VAL A 60 -1.88 -14.53 -4.39
C VAL A 60 -3.15 -13.69 -4.34
N SER A 61 -4.06 -14.04 -3.44
CA SER A 61 -5.28 -13.25 -3.18
C SER A 61 -4.91 -11.86 -2.63
N PRO A 62 -5.71 -10.81 -2.93
CA PRO A 62 -5.52 -9.50 -2.30
C PRO A 62 -5.60 -9.59 -0.77
N ALA A 63 -4.73 -8.84 -0.08
CA ALA A 63 -4.75 -8.70 1.37
C ALA A 63 -5.73 -7.60 1.81
N ILE A 64 -6.44 -7.84 2.92
CA ILE A 64 -7.34 -6.89 3.56
C ILE A 64 -6.62 -6.30 4.77
N CYS A 65 -6.36 -5.00 4.74
CA CYS A 65 -5.69 -4.25 5.79
C CYS A 65 -6.73 -3.36 6.49
N ALA A 66 -7.04 -3.65 7.74
CA ALA A 66 -8.04 -2.92 8.51
C ALA A 66 -7.47 -2.49 9.86
N ALA A 67 -7.82 -1.28 10.29
CA ALA A 67 -7.54 -0.80 11.63
C ALA A 67 -8.73 -0.03 12.18
N GLN A 68 -8.89 -0.10 13.50
CA GLN A 68 -9.94 0.55 14.26
C GLN A 68 -9.33 1.14 15.54
N TRP A 69 -9.76 2.34 15.89
CA TRP A 69 -9.31 3.05 17.11
C TRP A 69 -10.43 3.88 17.68
N ASN A 70 -10.32 4.19 18.97
CA ASN A 70 -11.25 5.08 19.64
C ASN A 70 -11.02 6.53 19.19
N PHE A 71 -11.96 7.07 18.44
CA PHE A 71 -11.87 8.40 17.81
C PHE A 71 -11.63 9.54 18.81
N SER A 72 -12.01 9.37 20.09
CA SER A 72 -11.91 10.43 21.10
C SER A 72 -10.66 10.36 21.98
N SER A 73 -9.92 9.24 21.97
CA SER A 73 -8.83 9.02 22.93
C SER A 73 -7.57 8.43 22.33
N GLU A 74 -7.58 8.05 21.05
CA GLU A 74 -6.47 7.37 20.39
C GLU A 74 -6.17 8.03 19.04
N GLU A 75 -4.89 7.99 18.68
CA GLU A 75 -4.40 8.44 17.38
C GLU A 75 -4.00 7.22 16.53
N PRO A 76 -4.33 7.21 15.24
CA PRO A 76 -4.05 6.07 14.37
C PRO A 76 -2.63 6.00 13.81
N TYR A 77 -1.80 7.02 14.06
CA TYR A 77 -0.53 7.18 13.36
C TYR A 77 0.61 6.39 14.02
N GLY A 78 1.54 5.90 13.19
CA GLY A 78 2.76 5.22 13.64
C GLY A 78 2.56 3.79 14.16
N MET A 79 1.32 3.30 14.21
CA MET A 79 0.99 1.95 14.65
C MET A 79 1.09 0.95 13.49
N VAL A 80 1.86 -0.13 13.68
CA VAL A 80 1.95 -1.24 12.72
C VAL A 80 0.76 -2.16 12.90
N ASN A 81 0.00 -2.34 11.83
CA ASN A 81 -1.17 -3.20 11.79
C ASN A 81 -0.94 -4.35 10.81
N ALA A 82 -1.28 -5.56 11.22
CA ALA A 82 -1.27 -6.71 10.33
C ALA A 82 -2.48 -6.65 9.38
N CYS A 83 -2.27 -7.06 8.12
CA CYS A 83 -3.35 -7.34 7.20
C CYS A 83 -3.76 -8.82 7.31
N SER A 84 -4.82 -9.22 6.59
CA SER A 84 -5.22 -10.62 6.48
C SER A 84 -4.09 -11.49 5.94
N GLU A 85 -4.02 -12.73 6.42
CA GLU A 85 -3.07 -13.72 5.91
C GLU A 85 -3.36 -14.10 4.45
N VAL A 86 -2.32 -14.15 3.64
CA VAL A 86 -2.36 -14.59 2.23
C VAL A 86 -1.09 -15.39 1.92
N ASP A 87 -1.16 -16.33 0.98
CA ASP A 87 -0.04 -17.25 0.66
C ASP A 87 1.22 -16.54 0.08
N GLY A 88 1.11 -15.25 -0.26
CA GLY A 88 2.17 -14.46 -0.89
C GLY A 88 3.11 -13.70 0.05
N GLY A 89 2.95 -13.88 1.36
CA GLY A 89 3.75 -13.19 2.38
C GLY A 89 2.90 -12.42 3.37
N GLN A 90 3.57 -11.82 4.35
CA GLN A 90 2.92 -11.08 5.42
C GLN A 90 2.84 -9.59 5.08
N TRP A 91 1.63 -9.10 4.88
CA TRP A 91 1.35 -7.69 4.71
C TRP A 91 1.16 -6.99 6.06
N THR A 92 1.79 -5.84 6.20
CA THR A 92 1.52 -4.89 7.29
C THR A 92 1.30 -3.50 6.72
N PHE A 93 0.62 -2.65 7.48
CA PHE A 93 0.47 -1.26 7.12
C PHE A 93 0.57 -0.34 8.35
N VAL A 94 1.01 0.89 8.10
CA VAL A 94 1.12 1.97 9.08
C VAL A 94 0.42 3.19 8.50
N MET A 95 -0.52 3.77 9.25
CA MET A 95 -1.06 5.07 8.89
C MET A 95 -0.08 6.16 9.35
N LEU A 96 0.15 7.14 8.48
CA LEU A 96 1.08 8.24 8.69
C LEU A 96 0.32 9.55 8.50
N GLU A 97 0.82 10.60 9.15
CA GLU A 97 0.33 11.96 8.94
C GLU A 97 0.55 12.39 7.47
N ALA A 98 -0.31 13.30 6.99
CA ALA A 98 -0.05 13.99 5.74
C ALA A 98 1.13 14.97 5.91
N ASP A 99 1.86 15.23 4.84
CA ASP A 99 2.96 16.18 4.88
C ASP A 99 2.41 17.58 5.25
N GLY A 100 2.98 18.20 6.30
CA GLY A 100 2.54 19.51 6.79
C GLY A 100 1.23 19.51 7.60
N ALA A 101 0.83 18.36 8.16
CA ALA A 101 -0.39 18.22 8.98
C ALA A 101 -0.31 18.84 10.40
N ASP A 102 0.66 19.72 10.66
CA ASP A 102 0.86 20.35 11.97
C ASP A 102 -0.44 20.96 12.51
N GLY A 103 -0.95 20.41 13.62
CA GLY A 103 -2.13 20.91 14.31
C GLY A 103 -3.49 20.42 13.79
N VAL A 104 -3.54 19.47 12.86
CA VAL A 104 -4.79 18.81 12.43
C VAL A 104 -5.11 17.67 13.40
N THR A 105 -6.36 17.61 13.89
CA THR A 105 -6.82 16.49 14.73
C THR A 105 -6.66 15.17 13.96
N PRO A 106 -5.97 14.16 14.53
CA PRO A 106 -5.78 12.87 13.90
C PRO A 106 -7.10 12.23 13.48
N SER A 107 -7.27 12.00 12.18
CA SER A 107 -8.53 11.48 11.64
C SER A 107 -8.28 10.72 10.35
N PRO A 108 -9.02 9.62 10.08
CA PRO A 108 -8.97 8.97 8.78
C PRO A 108 -9.85 9.71 7.74
N THR A 109 -10.47 10.83 8.16
CA THR A 109 -11.31 11.69 7.33
C THR A 109 -10.68 13.06 7.10
N THR A 110 -9.38 13.16 7.30
CA THR A 110 -8.49 14.23 6.79
C THR A 110 -7.54 13.63 5.76
N ASN A 111 -6.59 14.42 5.24
CA ASN A 111 -5.52 13.87 4.42
C ASN A 111 -4.61 12.98 5.28
N PHE A 112 -4.13 11.87 4.73
CA PHE A 112 -3.20 10.97 5.41
C PHE A 112 -2.34 10.22 4.41
N ARG A 113 -1.34 9.51 4.93
CA ARG A 113 -0.51 8.58 4.16
C ARG A 113 -0.62 7.18 4.74
N VAL A 114 -0.32 6.19 3.92
CA VAL A 114 -0.19 4.80 4.36
C VAL A 114 1.13 4.25 3.85
N ARG A 115 1.89 3.63 4.75
CA ARG A 115 3.05 2.82 4.41
C ARG A 115 2.67 1.36 4.50
N PHE A 116 2.87 0.61 3.43
CA PHE A 116 2.75 -0.83 3.39
C PHE A 116 4.12 -1.47 3.48
N ALA A 117 4.20 -2.62 4.14
CA ALA A 117 5.31 -3.53 4.03
C ALA A 117 4.82 -4.93 3.67
N LEU A 118 5.58 -5.61 2.81
CA LEU A 118 5.38 -7.01 2.46
C LEU A 118 6.66 -7.77 2.81
N GLU A 119 6.55 -8.69 3.74
CA GLU A 119 7.58 -9.67 4.05
C GLU A 119 7.29 -10.96 3.27
N LYS A 120 8.19 -11.34 2.37
CA LYS A 120 8.06 -12.51 1.52
C LYS A 120 9.38 -13.25 1.46
N MET A 121 9.41 -14.46 2.03
CA MET A 121 10.64 -15.24 2.22
C MET A 121 11.68 -14.41 3.00
N ASP A 122 12.86 -14.18 2.41
CA ASP A 122 13.95 -13.40 3.01
C ASP A 122 14.00 -11.94 2.50
N GLU A 123 12.96 -11.49 1.81
CA GLU A 123 12.88 -10.13 1.26
C GLU A 123 11.83 -9.30 1.97
N THR A 124 12.16 -8.02 2.20
CA THR A 124 11.20 -7.04 2.70
C THR A 124 11.06 -5.91 1.68
N TRP A 125 9.81 -5.62 1.35
CA TRP A 125 9.44 -4.55 0.42
C TRP A 125 8.60 -3.52 1.15
N VAL A 126 8.77 -2.24 0.83
CA VAL A 126 8.03 -1.13 1.44
C VAL A 126 7.53 -0.18 0.36
N GLY A 127 6.31 0.31 0.50
CA GLY A 127 5.73 1.30 -0.41
C GLY A 127 4.79 2.27 0.31
N ASP A 128 4.83 3.53 -0.09
CA ASP A 128 4.02 4.59 0.51
C ASP A 128 2.97 5.12 -0.48
N ALA A 129 1.79 5.45 0.04
CA ALA A 129 0.70 6.09 -0.71
C ALA A 129 0.14 7.28 0.07
N ALA A 130 -0.28 8.32 -0.64
CA ALA A 130 -0.95 9.49 -0.07
C ALA A 130 -2.42 9.53 -0.47
N PHE A 131 -3.29 9.84 0.49
CA PHE A 131 -4.74 9.93 0.32
C PHE A 131 -5.21 11.32 0.72
N VAL A 132 -5.69 12.06 -0.28
CA VAL A 132 -6.02 13.47 -0.21
C VAL A 132 -7.50 13.65 -0.58
N ILE A 133 -8.25 14.25 0.34
CA ILE A 133 -9.68 14.51 0.17
C ILE A 133 -9.91 15.55 -0.91
N GLY A 134 -10.79 15.22 -1.86
CA GLY A 134 -11.08 16.03 -3.04
C GLY A 134 -10.20 15.68 -4.23
N GLU A 135 -9.00 15.14 -4.02
CA GLU A 135 -8.09 14.71 -5.09
C GLU A 135 -8.32 13.24 -5.46
N ASN A 136 -7.79 12.29 -4.68
CA ASN A 136 -7.97 10.86 -4.92
C ASN A 136 -9.00 10.20 -3.99
N MET A 137 -9.40 10.92 -2.94
CA MET A 137 -10.47 10.49 -2.04
C MET A 137 -11.74 11.29 -2.30
N SER A 138 -12.89 10.64 -2.20
CA SER A 138 -14.22 11.26 -2.26
C SER A 138 -15.11 10.73 -1.14
N GLY A 139 -16.12 11.51 -0.76
CA GLY A 139 -16.95 11.18 0.38
C GLY A 139 -17.73 12.38 0.87
N LEU A 140 -18.27 12.25 2.07
CA LEU A 140 -19.10 13.29 2.68
C LEU A 140 -19.05 13.26 4.20
N CYS A 141 -19.14 14.45 4.78
CA CYS A 141 -19.42 14.68 6.18
C CYS A 141 -20.87 15.16 6.33
N SER A 142 -21.63 14.48 7.17
CA SER A 142 -22.97 14.95 7.55
C SER A 142 -22.87 16.12 8.54
N ALA A 143 -23.92 16.93 8.65
CA ALA A 143 -24.02 17.99 9.65
C ALA A 143 -23.90 17.47 11.11
N SER A 144 -24.10 16.16 11.31
CA SER A 144 -23.94 15.54 12.62
C SER A 144 -22.47 15.38 13.06
N GLY A 145 -21.52 15.48 12.14
CA GLY A 145 -20.08 15.25 12.36
C GLY A 145 -19.59 13.87 11.92
N LEU A 146 -20.50 12.96 11.51
CA LEU A 146 -20.13 11.69 10.91
C LEU A 146 -19.57 11.91 9.51
N CYS A 147 -18.38 11.37 9.23
CA CYS A 147 -17.72 11.46 7.94
C CYS A 147 -17.36 10.07 7.39
N SER A 148 -17.48 9.92 6.07
CA SER A 148 -17.05 8.72 5.36
C SER A 148 -16.40 9.13 4.06
N PHE A 149 -15.21 8.61 3.80
CA PHE A 149 -14.47 8.83 2.57
C PHE A 149 -13.96 7.51 2.01
N GLY A 150 -13.69 7.47 0.71
CA GLY A 150 -13.10 6.33 0.05
C GLY A 150 -12.32 6.74 -1.17
N LEU A 151 -11.47 5.82 -1.65
CA LEU A 151 -10.78 5.97 -2.92
C LEU A 151 -11.83 6.15 -4.02
N LYS A 152 -11.64 7.17 -4.86
CA LYS A 152 -12.46 7.39 -6.04
C LYS A 152 -12.42 6.18 -6.97
N GLU A 153 -13.57 5.71 -7.43
CA GLU A 153 -13.67 4.50 -8.25
C GLU A 153 -12.88 4.63 -9.56
N GLU A 154 -12.86 5.83 -10.16
CA GLU A 154 -12.12 6.12 -11.40
C GLU A 154 -10.59 6.11 -11.22
N LEU A 155 -10.09 6.05 -9.98
CA LEU A 155 -8.67 5.97 -9.66
C LEU A 155 -8.26 4.58 -9.14
N ALA A 156 -9.19 3.62 -9.09
CA ALA A 156 -8.88 2.24 -8.74
C ALA A 156 -8.48 1.45 -10.01
N PRO A 157 -7.42 0.61 -9.95
CA PRO A 157 -6.52 0.43 -8.82
C PRO A 157 -5.55 1.61 -8.65
N PHE A 158 -5.35 2.04 -7.39
CA PHE A 158 -4.39 3.08 -7.06
C PHE A 158 -2.99 2.48 -6.87
N ALA A 159 -2.01 2.98 -7.61
CA ALA A 159 -0.66 2.42 -7.65
C ALA A 159 0.18 2.83 -6.43
N VAL A 160 0.85 1.85 -5.81
CA VAL A 160 1.81 2.04 -4.72
C VAL A 160 3.18 1.59 -5.21
N ARG A 161 4.13 2.51 -5.29
CA ARG A 161 5.50 2.18 -5.71
C ARG A 161 6.29 1.66 -4.52
N GLN A 162 6.75 0.43 -4.64
CA GLN A 162 7.51 -0.27 -3.63
C GLN A 162 9.01 -0.27 -3.94
N VAL A 163 9.81 -0.33 -2.88
CA VAL A 163 11.26 -0.53 -2.92
C VAL A 163 11.64 -1.69 -2.00
N ARG A 164 12.65 -2.45 -2.38
CA ARG A 164 13.24 -3.47 -1.51
C ARG A 164 14.07 -2.79 -0.44
N VAL A 165 13.92 -3.22 0.81
CA VAL A 165 14.68 -2.70 1.96
C VAL A 165 15.53 -3.76 2.67
N ARG A 166 15.26 -5.04 2.41
CA ARG A 166 16.04 -6.19 2.90
C ARG A 166 16.00 -7.31 1.87
#